data_AF-A0A960R420-F1
#
_entry.id   AF-A0A960R420-F1
#
_cell.length_a   1.000
_cell.length_b   1.000
_cell.length_c   1.000
_cell.angle_alpha   90.00
_cell.angle_beta   90.00
_cell.angle_gamma   90.00
#
_symmetry.space_group_name_H-M   'P 1'
#
loop_
_entity.id
_entity.type
_entity.pdbx_description
1 polymer ?
#
loop_
_entity_poly.entity_id
_entity_poly.type
_entity_poly.pdbx_seq_one_letter_code
_entity_poly.pdbx_strand_id
1 'polypeptide(L)'
;MDSTQLNWITNFIWNIADDCLRDVFVRGKYRDVILPMTVLRRLDAVLEPTKEGVLEMKAALDREGVIDQDAALRMAAGQAFYNTSPFLLRDLKSRKTQQTLKDDFIAYLDGFSPNVQDIIKNFEFRNQIGKLVESDGLGQLIEKFLSKDINLSPHPTADLPGLDNHSMGTVFEDLVRMFNEDNNEEAGQHWTPRDAVKLMASLMFLPVADQIESGTYLLYDCACGTGGMLTVAEETLQQIATAHGKQVATHLFGQEINAETYAICKADLLLKGDGDAADNIVGGPAFSTLSNDAFRSRTFDFMLANPPYGKSWKSDLDRLSGEGGKKDVRDPRFVIEHAGDPEYSLITRSSDGQMLFLANMLSKMK
;
A
#
# COMPACT_ATOMS: atom_id res chain seq x y z
N MET A 1 15.54 11.20 -12.08
CA MET A 1 15.38 10.68 -13.45
C MET A 1 14.50 11.65 -14.24
N ASP A 2 14.62 11.76 -15.58
CA ASP A 2 13.72 12.66 -16.34
C ASP A 2 12.34 12.03 -16.58
N SER A 3 11.33 12.85 -16.86
CA SER A 3 9.94 12.41 -17.05
C SER A 3 9.75 11.49 -18.27
N THR A 4 10.63 11.59 -19.27
CA THR A 4 10.53 10.81 -20.51
C THR A 4 10.92 9.37 -20.23
N GLN A 5 11.96 9.16 -19.42
CA GLN A 5 12.38 7.83 -18.99
C GLN A 5 11.35 7.16 -18.09
N LEU A 6 10.75 7.89 -17.13
CA LEU A 6 9.68 7.32 -16.28
C LEU A 6 8.47 6.90 -17.11
N ASN A 7 8.04 7.74 -18.04
CA ASN A 7 6.96 7.41 -18.98
C ASN A 7 7.29 6.18 -19.83
N TRP A 8 8.55 6.04 -20.26
CA TRP A 8 8.97 4.86 -21.00
C TRP A 8 8.86 3.59 -20.15
N ILE A 9 9.32 3.61 -18.89
CA ILE A 9 9.24 2.45 -17.98
C ILE A 9 7.78 2.08 -17.73
N THR A 10 6.92 3.06 -17.42
CA THR A 10 5.49 2.85 -17.20
C THR A 10 4.83 2.21 -18.42
N ASN A 11 5.08 2.74 -19.62
CA ASN A 11 4.53 2.18 -20.86
C ASN A 11 5.08 0.79 -21.18
N PHE A 12 6.35 0.54 -20.89
CA PHE A 12 6.93 -0.80 -21.05
C PHE A 12 6.19 -1.81 -20.17
N ILE A 13 6.01 -1.52 -18.88
CA ILE A 13 5.31 -2.40 -17.94
C ILE A 13 3.84 -2.57 -18.33
N TRP A 14 3.17 -1.50 -18.74
CA TRP A 14 1.81 -1.53 -19.26
C TRP A 14 1.67 -2.51 -20.43
N ASN A 15 2.60 -2.46 -21.39
CA ASN A 15 2.59 -3.32 -22.58
C ASN A 15 2.86 -4.80 -22.26
N ILE A 16 3.49 -5.13 -21.12
CA ILE A 16 3.62 -6.54 -20.68
C ILE A 16 2.25 -7.19 -20.54
N ALA A 17 1.23 -6.43 -20.13
CA ALA A 17 -0.13 -6.93 -20.00
C ALA A 17 -0.67 -7.46 -21.34
N ASP A 18 -0.49 -6.68 -22.40
CA ASP A 18 -0.93 -7.05 -23.75
C ASP A 18 -0.12 -8.20 -24.33
N ASP A 19 1.19 -8.26 -24.04
CA ASP A 19 2.08 -9.28 -24.55
C ASP A 19 1.85 -10.65 -23.90
N CYS A 20 1.58 -10.68 -22.59
CA CYS A 20 1.57 -11.92 -21.81
C CYS A 20 0.18 -12.38 -21.35
N LEU A 21 -0.80 -11.47 -21.27
CA LEU A 21 -2.07 -11.75 -20.58
C LEU A 21 -3.29 -11.71 -21.49
N ARG A 22 -3.16 -11.28 -22.75
CA ARG A 22 -4.29 -11.03 -23.65
C ARG A 22 -5.24 -12.20 -23.85
N ASP A 23 -4.69 -13.38 -24.10
CA ASP A 23 -5.49 -14.59 -24.35
C ASP A 23 -5.76 -15.38 -23.06
N VAL A 24 -5.29 -14.85 -21.91
CA VAL A 24 -5.38 -15.51 -20.61
C VAL A 24 -6.43 -14.81 -19.75
N PHE A 25 -6.36 -13.49 -19.61
CA PHE A 25 -7.23 -12.70 -18.74
C PHE A 25 -8.10 -11.75 -19.56
N VAL A 26 -9.26 -11.39 -19.01
CA VAL A 26 -9.98 -10.22 -19.53
C VAL A 26 -9.21 -8.95 -19.16
N ARG A 27 -9.30 -7.92 -20.00
CA ARG A 27 -8.50 -6.68 -19.85
C ARG A 27 -8.56 -6.06 -18.46
N GLY A 28 -9.75 -6.01 -17.85
CA GLY A 28 -9.91 -5.46 -16.50
C GLY A 28 -9.18 -6.24 -15.39
N LYS A 29 -8.78 -7.49 -15.67
CA LYS A 29 -8.05 -8.38 -14.77
C LYS A 29 -6.53 -8.36 -14.97
N TYR A 30 -6.01 -7.54 -15.88
CA TYR A 30 -4.57 -7.39 -16.04
C TYR A 30 -3.91 -6.79 -14.80
N ARG A 31 -4.61 -5.86 -14.11
CA ARG A 31 -4.08 -5.20 -12.91
C ARG A 31 -3.77 -6.20 -11.78
N ASP A 32 -4.60 -7.23 -11.62
CA ASP A 32 -4.45 -8.33 -10.65
C ASP A 32 -3.14 -9.13 -10.83
N VAL A 33 -2.44 -8.95 -11.97
CA VAL A 33 -1.18 -9.63 -12.29
C VAL A 33 -0.01 -8.64 -12.43
N ILE A 34 -0.22 -7.53 -13.16
CA ILE A 34 0.86 -6.57 -13.46
C ILE A 34 1.26 -5.76 -12.23
N LEU A 35 0.31 -5.32 -11.40
CA LEU A 35 0.65 -4.57 -10.19
C LEU A 35 1.45 -5.43 -9.19
N PRO A 36 1.01 -6.66 -8.83
CA PRO A 36 1.80 -7.53 -7.96
C PRO A 36 3.17 -7.87 -8.53
N MET A 37 3.28 -8.16 -9.82
CA MET A 37 4.57 -8.47 -10.45
C MET A 37 5.54 -7.27 -10.46
N THR A 38 5.02 -6.06 -10.62
CA THR A 38 5.83 -4.82 -10.52
C THR A 38 6.40 -4.65 -9.12
N VAL A 39 5.56 -4.84 -8.10
CA VAL A 39 5.99 -4.80 -6.69
C VAL A 39 7.03 -5.88 -6.43
N LEU A 40 6.74 -7.14 -6.79
CA LEU A 40 7.66 -8.26 -6.57
C LEU A 40 9.01 -8.05 -7.24
N ARG A 41 9.04 -7.55 -8.48
CA ARG A 41 10.30 -7.29 -9.18
C ARG A 41 11.11 -6.19 -8.51
N ARG A 42 10.46 -5.11 -8.05
CA ARG A 42 11.13 -4.04 -7.31
C ARG A 42 11.71 -4.55 -5.99
N LEU A 43 10.92 -5.28 -5.20
CA LEU A 43 11.37 -5.84 -3.92
C LEU A 43 12.55 -6.81 -4.10
N ASP A 44 12.49 -7.69 -5.11
CA ASP A 44 13.58 -8.60 -5.47
C ASP A 44 14.86 -7.82 -5.82
N ALA A 45 14.75 -6.83 -6.72
CA ALA A 45 15.89 -6.00 -7.14
C ALA A 45 16.54 -5.20 -6.00
N VAL A 46 15.78 -4.80 -4.98
CA VAL A 46 16.29 -4.12 -3.79
C VAL A 46 17.02 -5.10 -2.87
N LEU A 47 16.56 -6.35 -2.76
CA LEU A 47 17.13 -7.37 -1.89
C LEU A 47 18.28 -8.17 -2.51
N GLU A 48 18.43 -8.13 -3.84
CA GLU A 48 19.49 -8.84 -4.58
C GLU A 48 20.89 -8.68 -3.94
N PRO A 49 21.36 -7.46 -3.57
CA PRO A 49 22.69 -7.28 -2.99
C PRO A 49 22.87 -7.89 -1.59
N THR A 50 21.79 -8.07 -0.83
CA THR A 50 21.82 -8.53 0.58
C THR A 50 21.32 -9.96 0.73
N LYS A 51 21.00 -10.64 -0.37
CA LYS A 51 20.38 -11.98 -0.36
C LYS A 51 21.17 -12.99 0.43
N GLU A 52 22.48 -13.08 0.19
CA GLU A 52 23.35 -14.04 0.89
C GLU A 52 23.37 -13.77 2.39
N GLY A 53 23.52 -12.50 2.81
CA GLY A 53 23.51 -12.12 4.23
C GLY A 53 22.19 -12.45 4.93
N VAL A 54 21.05 -12.29 4.25
CA VAL A 54 19.73 -12.68 4.80
C VAL A 54 19.63 -14.20 4.97
N LEU A 55 20.12 -14.98 4.00
CA LEU A 55 20.10 -16.45 4.08
C LEU A 55 21.03 -16.99 5.17
N GLU A 56 22.22 -16.40 5.33
CA GLU A 56 23.16 -16.74 6.40
C GLU A 56 22.57 -16.42 7.78
N MET A 57 21.98 -15.23 7.93
CA MET A 57 21.28 -14.83 9.15
C MET A 57 20.14 -15.79 9.46
N LYS A 58 19.30 -16.13 8.47
CA LYS A 58 18.21 -17.08 8.64
C LYS A 58 18.70 -18.43 9.14
N ALA A 59 19.75 -18.97 8.53
CA ALA A 59 20.33 -20.25 8.91
C ALA A 59 20.94 -20.23 10.33
N ALA A 60 21.52 -19.09 10.74
CA ALA A 60 22.04 -18.91 12.09
C ALA A 60 20.90 -18.90 13.12
N LEU A 61 19.85 -18.10 12.89
CA LEU A 61 18.69 -17.99 13.77
C LEU A 61 17.95 -19.32 13.92
N ASP A 62 17.81 -20.09 12.84
CA ASP A 62 17.20 -21.42 12.87
C ASP A 62 18.01 -22.41 13.69
N ARG A 63 19.35 -22.36 13.57
CA ARG A 63 20.26 -23.21 14.35
C ARG A 63 20.17 -22.91 15.85
N GLU A 64 19.96 -21.65 16.20
CA GLU A 64 19.80 -21.19 17.59
C GLU A 64 18.37 -21.37 18.12
N GLY A 65 17.41 -21.74 17.26
CA GLY A 65 16.02 -21.94 17.66
C GLY A 65 15.28 -20.64 17.97
N VAL A 66 15.71 -19.51 17.40
CA VAL A 66 15.06 -18.20 17.58
C VAL A 66 13.68 -18.23 16.91
N ILE A 67 12.63 -17.92 17.69
CA ILE A 67 11.24 -17.96 17.22
C ILE A 67 10.89 -16.69 16.43
N ASP A 68 11.15 -15.51 16.99
CA ASP A 68 10.91 -14.23 16.33
C ASP A 68 12.19 -13.73 15.66
N GLN A 69 12.20 -13.80 14.33
CA GLN A 69 13.37 -13.51 13.50
C GLN A 69 13.21 -12.19 12.72
N ASP A 70 12.05 -11.52 12.78
CA ASP A 70 11.69 -10.44 11.84
C ASP A 70 12.69 -9.27 11.89
N ALA A 71 12.96 -8.75 13.10
CA ALA A 71 13.86 -7.62 13.28
C ALA A 71 15.31 -7.93 12.81
N ALA A 72 15.81 -9.13 13.10
CA ALA A 72 17.15 -9.54 12.71
C ALA A 72 17.28 -9.71 11.19
N LEU A 73 16.25 -10.25 10.55
CA LEU A 73 16.22 -10.43 9.09
C LEU A 73 16.05 -9.10 8.35
N ARG A 74 15.23 -8.17 8.85
CA ARG A 74 15.15 -6.79 8.33
C ARG A 74 16.49 -6.08 8.43
N MET A 75 17.19 -6.23 9.57
CA MET A 75 18.54 -5.68 9.76
C MET A 75 19.54 -6.27 8.77
N ALA A 76 19.52 -7.60 8.56
CA ALA A 76 20.38 -8.26 7.58
C ALA A 76 20.09 -7.84 6.13
N ALA A 77 18.82 -7.56 5.82
CA ALA A 77 18.41 -7.03 4.52
C ALA A 77 18.75 -5.54 4.33
N GLY A 78 18.95 -4.79 5.42
CA GLY A 78 19.07 -3.33 5.37
C GLY A 78 17.79 -2.65 4.87
N GLN A 79 16.64 -3.32 5.03
CA GLN A 79 15.33 -2.91 4.52
C GLN A 79 14.24 -3.25 5.53
N ALA A 80 13.08 -2.60 5.43
CA ALA A 80 11.91 -2.93 6.25
C ALA A 80 11.20 -4.24 5.84
N PHE A 81 11.79 -4.99 4.92
CA PHE A 81 11.30 -6.26 4.41
C PHE A 81 12.47 -7.15 4.05
N TYR A 82 12.22 -8.44 3.89
CA TYR A 82 13.25 -9.41 3.53
C TYR A 82 12.64 -10.56 2.72
N ASN A 83 13.49 -11.41 2.14
CA ASN A 83 13.07 -12.66 1.51
C ASN A 83 14.05 -13.80 1.83
N THR A 84 13.57 -14.80 2.57
CA THR A 84 14.34 -16.00 2.99
C THR A 84 14.23 -17.18 2.03
N SER A 85 13.57 -17.03 0.88
CA SER A 85 13.57 -18.06 -0.16
C SER A 85 14.99 -18.27 -0.69
N PRO A 86 15.41 -19.49 -1.07
CA PRO A 86 16.70 -19.69 -1.74
C PRO A 86 16.74 -19.08 -3.15
N PHE A 87 15.62 -18.61 -3.68
CA PHE A 87 15.52 -18.10 -5.05
C PHE A 87 15.51 -16.57 -5.10
N LEU A 88 16.19 -16.03 -6.12
CA LEU A 88 15.90 -14.73 -6.72
C LEU A 88 14.93 -14.91 -7.88
N LEU A 89 14.21 -13.86 -8.26
CA LEU A 89 13.28 -13.92 -9.40
C LEU A 89 13.98 -14.38 -10.69
N ARG A 90 15.23 -13.95 -10.90
CA ARG A 90 16.07 -14.35 -12.04
C ARG A 90 16.36 -15.85 -12.12
N ASP A 91 16.40 -16.54 -10.98
CA ASP A 91 16.68 -17.97 -10.94
C ASP A 91 15.51 -18.80 -11.47
N LEU A 92 14.33 -18.18 -11.62
CA LEU A 92 13.10 -18.84 -12.04
C LEU A 92 12.90 -18.80 -13.57
N LYS A 93 13.69 -18.01 -14.30
CA LYS A 93 13.59 -17.88 -15.77
C LYS A 93 13.78 -19.20 -16.54
N SER A 94 14.65 -20.08 -16.04
CA SER A 94 15.17 -21.23 -16.83
C SER A 94 14.67 -22.58 -16.33
N ARG A 95 13.48 -22.64 -15.71
CA ARG A 95 12.95 -23.89 -15.13
C ARG A 95 12.50 -24.85 -16.23
N LYS A 96 12.89 -26.12 -16.09
CA LYS A 96 12.69 -27.15 -17.14
C LYS A 96 11.23 -27.52 -17.38
N THR A 97 10.39 -27.37 -16.36
CA THR A 97 8.96 -27.73 -16.44
C THR A 97 8.12 -26.64 -15.77
N GLN A 98 6.88 -26.49 -16.25
CA GLN A 98 5.90 -25.56 -15.68
C GLN A 98 5.57 -25.89 -14.21
N GLN A 99 5.54 -27.17 -13.85
CA GLN A 99 5.31 -27.59 -12.46
C GLN A 99 6.46 -27.14 -11.56
N THR A 100 7.71 -27.35 -11.97
CA THR A 100 8.88 -26.87 -11.21
C THR A 100 8.89 -25.34 -11.10
N LEU A 101 8.55 -24.63 -12.19
CA LEU A 101 8.43 -23.17 -12.16
C LEU A 101 7.39 -22.72 -11.12
N LYS A 102 6.22 -23.35 -11.12
CA LYS A 102 5.15 -23.06 -10.17
C LYS A 102 5.60 -23.26 -8.72
N ASP A 103 6.18 -24.42 -8.42
CA ASP A 103 6.59 -24.78 -7.06
C ASP A 103 7.70 -23.85 -6.54
N ASP A 104 8.70 -23.57 -7.37
CA ASP A 104 9.79 -22.66 -7.01
C ASP A 104 9.31 -21.20 -6.89
N PHE A 105 8.36 -20.77 -7.73
CA PHE A 105 7.75 -19.44 -7.63
C PHE A 105 6.92 -19.30 -6.35
N ILE A 106 6.17 -20.32 -5.95
CA ILE A 106 5.46 -20.34 -4.67
C ILE A 106 6.47 -20.25 -3.51
N ALA A 107 7.54 -21.04 -3.54
CA ALA A 107 8.61 -20.96 -2.53
C ALA A 107 9.32 -19.59 -2.51
N TYR A 108 9.45 -18.93 -3.65
CA TYR A 108 9.92 -17.54 -3.76
C TYR A 108 8.96 -16.56 -3.07
N LEU A 109 7.65 -16.68 -3.33
CA LEU A 109 6.64 -15.85 -2.69
C LEU A 109 6.58 -16.09 -1.18
N ASP A 110 6.63 -17.34 -0.73
CA ASP A 110 6.52 -17.70 0.69
C ASP A 110 7.73 -17.25 1.53
N GLY A 111 8.87 -16.98 0.89
CA GLY A 111 10.06 -16.47 1.55
C GLY A 111 9.97 -15.01 2.01
N PHE A 112 9.01 -14.23 1.51
CA PHE A 112 8.90 -12.81 1.86
C PHE A 112 8.45 -12.58 3.31
N SER A 113 8.88 -11.45 3.88
CA SER A 113 8.50 -10.98 5.23
C SER A 113 6.98 -10.79 5.41
N PRO A 114 6.46 -10.81 6.65
CA PRO A 114 5.02 -10.77 6.92
C PRO A 114 4.27 -9.58 6.29
N ASN A 115 4.88 -8.40 6.26
CA ASN A 115 4.30 -7.21 5.62
C ASN A 115 4.13 -7.37 4.11
N VAL A 116 5.07 -8.03 3.43
CA VAL A 116 4.97 -8.36 2.00
C VAL A 116 4.00 -9.54 1.76
N GLN A 117 3.95 -10.53 2.66
CA GLN A 117 2.92 -11.58 2.59
C GLN A 117 1.51 -10.99 2.61
N ASP A 118 1.29 -10.00 3.46
CA ASP A 118 0.03 -9.30 3.59
C ASP A 118 -0.34 -8.53 2.30
N ILE A 119 0.63 -7.86 1.66
CA ILE A 119 0.46 -7.26 0.33
C ILE A 119 0.04 -8.33 -0.70
N ILE A 120 0.80 -9.43 -0.82
CA ILE A 120 0.54 -10.49 -1.81
C ILE A 120 -0.84 -11.13 -1.59
N LYS A 121 -1.23 -11.32 -0.32
CA LYS A 121 -2.55 -11.85 0.06
C LYS A 121 -3.67 -10.94 -0.39
N ASN A 122 -3.56 -9.64 -0.13
CA ASN A 122 -4.62 -8.67 -0.45
C ASN A 122 -4.70 -8.32 -1.94
N PHE A 123 -3.61 -8.54 -2.70
CA PHE A 123 -3.66 -8.62 -4.16
C PHE A 123 -4.29 -9.90 -4.71
N GLU A 124 -4.53 -10.91 -3.87
CA GLU A 124 -5.00 -12.24 -4.29
C GLU A 124 -4.11 -12.90 -5.36
N PHE A 125 -2.82 -12.52 -5.42
CA PHE A 125 -1.96 -12.86 -6.54
C PHE A 125 -1.72 -14.38 -6.66
N ARG A 126 -1.69 -15.09 -5.53
CA ARG A 126 -1.57 -16.57 -5.50
C ARG A 126 -2.70 -17.27 -6.26
N ASN A 127 -3.89 -16.66 -6.32
CA ASN A 127 -5.03 -17.21 -7.06
C ASN A 127 -4.80 -17.16 -8.58
N GLN A 128 -3.94 -16.27 -9.05
CA GLN A 128 -3.65 -16.10 -10.48
C GLN A 128 -2.59 -17.09 -10.99
N ILE A 129 -1.75 -17.64 -10.09
CA ILE A 129 -0.59 -18.47 -10.44
C ILE A 129 -1.00 -19.71 -11.24
N GLY A 130 -2.07 -20.41 -10.85
CA GLY A 130 -2.50 -21.62 -11.55
C GLY A 130 -2.76 -21.36 -13.03
N LYS A 131 -3.54 -20.30 -13.32
CA LYS A 131 -3.88 -19.90 -14.68
C LYS A 131 -2.69 -19.37 -15.48
N LEU A 132 -1.77 -18.65 -14.82
CA LEU A 132 -0.53 -18.17 -15.44
C LEU A 132 0.42 -19.32 -15.83
N VAL A 133 0.45 -20.40 -15.05
CA VAL A 133 1.28 -21.58 -15.33
C VAL A 133 0.67 -22.40 -16.46
N GLU A 134 -0.65 -22.62 -16.45
CA GLU A 134 -1.37 -23.37 -17.50
C GLU A 134 -1.27 -22.72 -18.89
N SER A 135 -1.08 -21.39 -18.93
CA SER A 135 -0.96 -20.61 -20.17
C SER A 135 0.47 -20.30 -20.59
N ASP A 136 1.49 -20.84 -19.92
CA ASP A 136 2.91 -20.46 -20.04
C ASP A 136 3.20 -18.96 -19.75
N GLY A 137 2.21 -18.20 -19.27
CA GLY A 137 2.31 -16.76 -19.01
C GLY A 137 3.23 -16.40 -17.85
N LEU A 138 3.35 -17.25 -16.82
CA LEU A 138 4.22 -16.96 -15.66
C LEU A 138 5.69 -16.80 -16.07
N GLY A 139 6.20 -17.70 -16.92
CA GLY A 139 7.57 -17.62 -17.43
C GLY A 139 7.79 -16.36 -18.25
N GLN A 140 6.87 -16.05 -19.17
CA GLN A 140 6.94 -14.86 -20.01
C GLN A 140 6.92 -13.56 -19.19
N LEU A 141 6.08 -13.48 -18.15
CA LEU A 141 6.06 -12.35 -17.23
C LEU A 141 7.42 -12.16 -16.55
N ILE A 142 7.99 -13.23 -15.99
CA ILE A 142 9.31 -13.19 -15.35
C ILE A 142 10.37 -12.71 -16.34
N GLU A 143 10.35 -13.19 -17.58
CA GLU A 143 11.28 -12.75 -18.62
C GLU A 143 11.15 -11.27 -18.96
N LYS A 144 9.92 -10.76 -19.09
CA LYS A 144 9.65 -9.36 -19.43
C LYS A 144 10.04 -8.42 -18.29
N PHE A 145 9.71 -8.76 -17.04
CA PHE A 145 10.09 -7.97 -15.86
C PHE A 145 11.60 -8.01 -15.56
N LEU A 146 12.33 -8.98 -16.11
CA LEU A 146 13.79 -9.07 -16.07
C LEU A 146 14.44 -8.61 -17.39
N SER A 147 13.68 -8.01 -18.31
CA SER A 147 14.26 -7.49 -19.54
C SER A 147 15.33 -6.46 -19.24
N LYS A 148 16.44 -6.52 -19.99
CA LYS A 148 17.51 -5.52 -19.94
C LYS A 148 17.07 -4.13 -20.43
N ASP A 149 15.88 -4.02 -20.99
CA ASP A 149 15.34 -2.75 -21.49
C ASP A 149 14.85 -1.86 -20.33
N ILE A 150 14.36 -2.46 -19.23
CA ILE A 150 13.94 -1.76 -18.01
C ILE A 150 14.94 -2.00 -16.86
N ASN A 151 15.01 -1.05 -15.93
CA ASN A 151 15.67 -1.26 -14.64
C ASN A 151 14.78 -0.75 -13.51
N LEU A 152 14.28 -1.67 -12.68
CA LEU A 152 13.52 -1.35 -11.47
C LEU A 152 14.37 -1.42 -10.20
N SER A 153 15.70 -1.59 -10.30
CA SER A 153 16.61 -1.55 -9.15
C SER A 153 17.00 -0.11 -8.80
N PRO A 154 17.23 0.24 -7.52
CA PRO A 154 17.87 1.52 -7.17
C PRO A 154 19.31 1.62 -7.68
N HIS A 155 19.93 0.52 -8.10
CA HIS A 155 21.28 0.47 -8.60
C HIS A 155 21.31 0.48 -10.14
N PRO A 156 22.27 1.19 -10.76
CA PRO A 156 22.43 1.18 -12.21
C PRO A 156 22.88 -0.19 -12.71
N THR A 157 22.49 -0.51 -13.94
CA THR A 157 23.06 -1.63 -14.72
C THR A 157 24.13 -1.09 -15.67
N ALA A 158 24.68 -1.96 -16.54
CA ALA A 158 25.63 -1.53 -17.56
C ALA A 158 25.02 -0.52 -18.55
N ASP A 159 23.72 -0.65 -18.83
CA ASP A 159 23.05 0.07 -19.92
C ASP A 159 22.01 1.10 -19.41
N LEU A 160 21.55 0.98 -18.16
CA LEU A 160 20.45 1.78 -17.62
C LEU A 160 20.77 2.37 -16.24
N PRO A 161 20.34 3.60 -15.94
CA PRO A 161 20.47 4.17 -14.60
C PRO A 161 19.61 3.40 -13.58
N GLY A 162 19.95 3.56 -12.30
CA GLY A 162 19.12 3.08 -11.20
C GLY A 162 17.84 3.91 -11.05
N LEU A 163 16.75 3.25 -10.67
CA LEU A 163 15.46 3.86 -10.37
C LEU A 163 15.36 4.12 -8.86
N ASP A 164 15.57 5.36 -8.45
CA ASP A 164 15.42 5.76 -7.05
C ASP A 164 13.97 5.58 -6.55
N ASN A 165 13.78 5.59 -5.23
CA ASN A 165 12.49 5.31 -4.59
C ASN A 165 11.37 6.28 -5.02
N HIS A 166 11.67 7.56 -5.15
CA HIS A 166 10.69 8.56 -5.58
C HIS A 166 10.26 8.28 -7.03
N SER A 167 11.23 8.03 -7.91
CA SER A 167 10.98 7.66 -9.30
C SER A 167 10.16 6.35 -9.43
N MET A 168 10.45 5.34 -8.60
CA MET A 168 9.67 4.09 -8.56
C MET A 168 8.22 4.32 -8.10
N GLY A 169 8.02 5.12 -7.05
CA GLY A 169 6.69 5.51 -6.60
C GLY A 169 5.89 6.19 -7.72
N THR A 170 6.53 7.08 -8.48
CA THR A 170 5.90 7.74 -9.65
C THR A 170 5.46 6.73 -10.72
N VAL A 171 6.34 5.79 -11.09
CA VAL A 171 6.02 4.73 -12.07
C VAL A 171 4.86 3.86 -11.59
N PHE A 172 4.88 3.45 -10.32
CA PHE A 172 3.84 2.59 -9.76
C PHE A 172 2.49 3.31 -9.68
N GLU A 173 2.49 4.57 -9.28
CA GLU A 173 1.30 5.41 -9.23
C GLU A 173 0.69 5.62 -10.62
N ASP A 174 1.50 5.89 -11.64
CA ASP A 174 1.03 6.02 -13.02
C ASP A 174 0.44 4.72 -13.56
N LEU A 175 1.02 3.56 -13.22
CA LEU A 175 0.45 2.26 -13.59
C LEU A 175 -0.94 2.06 -12.95
N VAL A 176 -1.06 2.36 -11.66
CA VAL A 176 -2.35 2.29 -10.94
C VAL A 176 -3.38 3.21 -11.60
N ARG A 177 -2.99 4.45 -11.94
CA ARG A 177 -3.84 5.41 -12.64
C ARG A 177 -4.31 4.86 -13.99
N MET A 178 -3.40 4.35 -14.81
CA MET A 178 -3.74 3.79 -16.13
C MET A 178 -4.71 2.60 -16.02
N PHE A 179 -4.51 1.69 -15.07
CA PHE A 179 -5.41 0.56 -14.85
C PHE A 179 -6.79 0.98 -14.31
N ASN A 180 -6.86 2.05 -13.53
CA ASN A 180 -8.13 2.61 -13.06
C ASN A 180 -8.90 3.30 -14.20
N GLU A 181 -8.20 4.09 -15.03
CA GLU A 181 -8.79 4.75 -16.21
C GLU A 181 -9.34 3.72 -17.22
N ASP A 182 -8.63 2.61 -17.44
CA ASP A 182 -9.03 1.58 -18.40
C ASP A 182 -10.21 0.70 -17.92
N ASN A 183 -10.42 0.60 -16.60
CA ASN A 183 -11.47 -0.24 -16.02
C ASN A 183 -12.87 0.39 -16.01
N ASN A 184 -13.02 1.69 -16.28
CA ASN A 184 -14.30 2.42 -16.25
C ASN A 184 -15.13 2.25 -14.94
N GLU A 185 -14.57 1.66 -13.88
CA GLU A 185 -15.14 1.66 -12.54
C GLU A 185 -15.09 3.11 -12.04
N GLU A 186 -16.19 3.61 -11.46
CA GLU A 186 -16.43 5.01 -11.07
C GLU A 186 -15.16 5.71 -10.51
N ALA A 187 -14.39 6.35 -11.39
CA ALA A 187 -13.03 6.82 -11.11
C ALA A 187 -12.92 7.76 -9.90
N GLY A 188 -14.02 8.41 -9.53
CA GLY A 188 -14.10 9.30 -8.36
C GLY A 188 -14.20 8.60 -7.00
N GLN A 189 -14.42 7.28 -6.93
CA GLN A 189 -14.52 6.56 -5.64
C GLN A 189 -13.19 6.05 -5.10
N HIS A 190 -12.18 5.89 -5.96
CA HIS A 190 -10.92 5.23 -5.60
C HIS A 190 -9.68 6.12 -5.80
N TRP A 191 -9.83 7.27 -6.48
CA TRP A 191 -8.73 8.16 -6.77
C TRP A 191 -9.12 9.63 -6.55
N THR A 192 -8.33 10.33 -5.74
CA THR A 192 -8.46 11.79 -5.55
C THR A 192 -7.39 12.49 -6.38
N PRO A 193 -7.75 13.39 -7.33
CA PRO A 193 -6.76 14.11 -8.13
C PRO A 193 -5.72 14.85 -7.28
N ARG A 194 -4.44 14.77 -7.66
CA ARG A 194 -3.33 15.37 -6.90
C ARG A 194 -3.53 16.85 -6.57
N ASP A 195 -4.08 17.63 -7.48
CA ASP A 195 -4.33 19.07 -7.24
C ASP A 195 -5.35 19.29 -6.13
N ALA A 196 -6.39 18.46 -6.06
CA ALA A 196 -7.38 18.52 -4.99
C ALA A 196 -6.76 18.10 -3.65
N VAL A 197 -5.95 17.04 -3.64
CA VAL A 197 -5.21 16.60 -2.46
C VAL A 197 -4.27 17.69 -1.95
N LYS A 198 -3.50 18.32 -2.83
CA LYS A 198 -2.59 19.41 -2.49
C LYS A 198 -3.33 20.62 -1.91
N LEU A 199 -4.49 20.94 -2.45
CA LEU A 199 -5.36 21.97 -1.89
C LEU A 199 -5.82 21.60 -0.47
N MET A 200 -6.30 20.37 -0.25
CA MET A 200 -6.71 19.88 1.07
C MET A 200 -5.57 19.94 2.09
N ALA A 201 -4.38 19.43 1.74
CA ALA A 201 -3.20 19.50 2.59
C ALA A 201 -2.80 20.95 2.90
N SER A 202 -2.85 21.83 1.91
CA SER A 202 -2.55 23.26 2.11
C SER A 202 -3.53 23.92 3.07
N LEU A 203 -4.83 23.64 2.94
CA LEU A 203 -5.86 24.16 3.84
C LEU A 203 -5.71 23.64 5.27
N MET A 204 -5.15 22.44 5.44
CA MET A 204 -4.87 21.85 6.74
C MET A 204 -3.65 22.48 7.42
N PHE A 205 -2.55 22.72 6.68
CA PHE A 205 -1.28 23.17 7.27
C PHE A 205 -1.10 24.68 7.30
N LEU A 206 -1.49 25.41 6.25
CA LEU A 206 -1.21 26.85 6.13
C LEU A 206 -1.78 27.71 7.29
N PRO A 207 -2.98 27.44 7.83
CA PRO A 207 -3.50 28.21 8.96
C PRO A 207 -2.65 28.13 10.22
N VAL A 208 -1.82 27.09 10.34
CA VAL A 208 -0.95 26.84 11.50
C VAL A 208 0.53 26.80 11.12
N ALA A 209 0.91 27.26 9.92
CA ALA A 209 2.28 27.15 9.42
C ALA A 209 3.32 27.76 10.37
N ASP A 210 3.02 28.92 10.95
CA ASP A 210 3.89 29.61 11.92
C ASP A 210 4.00 28.88 13.28
N GLN A 211 3.11 27.92 13.55
CA GLN A 211 3.08 27.11 14.78
C GLN A 211 3.74 25.74 14.60
N ILE A 212 4.16 25.39 13.37
CA ILE A 212 4.85 24.14 13.09
C ILE A 212 6.27 24.24 13.67
N GLU A 213 6.60 23.30 14.54
CA GLU A 213 7.88 23.22 15.24
C GLU A 213 8.71 22.05 14.69
N SER A 214 10.01 22.06 14.99
CA SER A 214 10.83 20.88 14.66
C SER A 214 10.42 19.71 15.54
N GLY A 215 10.21 18.54 14.95
CA GLY A 215 9.73 17.37 15.67
C GLY A 215 9.03 16.35 14.79
N THR A 216 8.28 15.47 15.43
CA THR A 216 7.59 14.36 14.77
C THR A 216 6.09 14.60 14.75
N TYR A 217 5.47 14.48 13.57
CA TYR A 217 4.04 14.65 13.36
C TYR A 217 3.41 13.35 12.87
N LEU A 218 2.26 12.99 13.44
CA LEU A 218 1.47 11.83 13.06
C LEU A 218 0.35 12.28 12.11
N LEU A 219 0.36 11.75 10.88
CA LEU A 219 -0.64 12.03 9.85
C LEU A 219 -1.54 10.82 9.69
N TYR A 220 -2.86 11.02 9.63
CA TYR A 220 -3.82 9.92 9.50
C TYR A 220 -4.89 10.15 8.42
N ASP A 221 -5.15 9.10 7.66
CA ASP A 221 -6.27 9.01 6.72
C ASP A 221 -7.10 7.74 7.01
N CYS A 222 -8.36 7.95 7.35
CA CYS A 222 -9.28 6.89 7.75
C CYS A 222 -9.97 6.16 6.58
N ALA A 223 -9.71 6.58 5.34
CA ALA A 223 -10.16 5.95 4.10
C ALA A 223 -9.09 6.18 3.04
N CYS A 224 -7.88 5.69 3.30
CA CYS A 224 -6.66 6.17 2.66
C CYS A 224 -6.55 5.83 1.17
N GLY A 225 -7.40 4.94 0.66
CA GLY A 225 -7.32 4.48 -0.71
C GLY A 225 -5.92 3.97 -1.01
N THR A 226 -5.33 4.47 -2.09
CA THR A 226 -3.98 4.10 -2.54
C THR A 226 -2.85 4.86 -1.81
N GLY A 227 -3.18 5.69 -0.81
CA GLY A 227 -2.19 6.43 -0.01
C GLY A 227 -1.73 7.77 -0.58
N GLY A 228 -2.28 8.19 -1.73
CA GLY A 228 -1.91 9.46 -2.37
C GLY A 228 -2.12 10.69 -1.49
N MET A 229 -3.15 10.68 -0.63
CA MET A 229 -3.41 11.77 0.30
C MET A 229 -2.35 11.89 1.39
N LEU A 230 -1.92 10.77 1.96
CA LEU A 230 -0.90 10.73 3.01
C LEU A 230 0.45 11.24 2.50
N THR A 231 0.87 10.76 1.34
CA THR A 231 2.17 11.13 0.73
C THR A 231 2.22 12.60 0.32
N VAL A 232 1.17 13.12 -0.31
CA VAL A 232 1.10 14.56 -0.65
C VAL A 232 1.03 15.44 0.60
N ALA A 233 0.35 15.00 1.67
CA ALA A 233 0.32 15.73 2.92
C ALA A 233 1.71 15.80 3.58
N GLU A 234 2.45 14.69 3.58
CA GLU A 234 3.84 14.64 4.03
C GLU A 234 4.74 15.59 3.25
N GLU A 235 4.72 15.52 1.92
CA GLU A 235 5.49 16.41 1.05
C GLU A 235 5.16 17.89 1.32
N THR A 236 3.86 18.20 1.49
CA THR A 236 3.40 19.56 1.77
C THR A 236 3.91 20.06 3.13
N LEU A 237 3.85 19.22 4.17
CA LEU A 237 4.35 19.54 5.51
C LEU A 237 5.87 19.76 5.50
N GLN A 238 6.61 18.90 4.81
CA GLN A 238 8.06 19.03 4.66
C GLN A 238 8.45 20.33 3.92
N GLN A 239 7.71 20.71 2.88
CA GLN A 239 7.91 21.97 2.16
C GLN A 239 7.69 23.19 3.06
N ILE A 240 6.59 23.21 3.83
CA ILE A 240 6.29 24.29 4.78
C ILE A 240 7.36 24.34 5.87
N ALA A 241 7.69 23.22 6.49
CA ALA A 241 8.73 23.16 7.53
C ALA A 241 10.08 23.70 7.02
N THR A 242 10.50 23.28 5.82
CA THR A 242 11.75 23.75 5.20
C THR A 242 11.72 25.26 4.96
N ALA A 243 10.61 25.81 4.46
CA ALA A 243 10.45 27.24 4.24
C ALA A 243 10.54 28.06 5.55
N HIS A 244 10.18 27.44 6.69
CA HIS A 244 10.26 28.04 8.03
C HIS A 244 11.53 27.65 8.81
N GLY A 245 12.49 26.97 8.17
CA GLY A 245 13.75 26.55 8.81
C GLY A 245 13.56 25.50 9.91
N LYS A 246 12.50 24.69 9.83
CA LYS A 246 12.16 23.61 10.77
C LYS A 246 12.54 22.25 10.18
N GLN A 247 12.84 21.29 11.06
CA GLN A 247 13.06 19.89 10.70
C GLN A 247 11.92 19.04 11.20
N VAL A 248 11.17 18.44 10.28
CA VAL A 248 10.01 17.60 10.60
C VAL A 248 10.22 16.18 10.13
N ALA A 249 9.77 15.23 10.95
CA ALA A 249 9.60 13.84 10.58
C ALA A 249 8.10 13.50 10.66
N THR A 250 7.66 12.59 9.79
CA THR A 250 6.26 12.22 9.64
C THR A 250 6.09 10.72 9.88
N HIS A 251 5.01 10.35 10.55
CA HIS A 251 4.54 8.96 10.59
C HIS A 251 3.14 8.91 9.99
N LEU A 252 3.01 8.15 8.91
CA LEU A 252 1.76 8.01 8.18
C LEU A 252 0.96 6.85 8.73
N PHE A 253 -0.34 7.05 8.92
CA PHE A 253 -1.29 6.04 9.35
C PHE A 253 -2.47 6.02 8.38
N GLY A 254 -2.88 4.83 7.97
CA GLY A 254 -3.92 4.67 6.96
C GLY A 254 -4.84 3.50 7.28
N GLN A 255 -6.13 3.66 6.98
CA GLN A 255 -7.08 2.56 6.98
C GLN A 255 -7.83 2.47 5.65
N GLU A 256 -7.89 1.28 5.06
CA GLU A 256 -8.58 1.03 3.79
C GLU A 256 -9.30 -0.33 3.79
N ILE A 257 -10.58 -0.34 3.41
CA ILE A 257 -11.42 -1.54 3.44
C ILE A 257 -11.25 -2.41 2.19
N ASN A 258 -10.94 -1.81 1.04
CA ASN A 258 -10.72 -2.52 -0.21
C ASN A 258 -9.34 -3.19 -0.20
N ALA A 259 -9.31 -4.52 -0.33
CA ALA A 259 -8.08 -5.31 -0.26
C ALA A 259 -7.02 -4.87 -1.27
N GLU A 260 -7.41 -4.71 -2.53
CA GLU A 260 -6.50 -4.34 -3.60
C GLU A 260 -5.93 -2.93 -3.39
N THR A 261 -6.80 -1.97 -3.06
CA THR A 261 -6.40 -0.58 -2.82
C THR A 261 -5.48 -0.45 -1.61
N TYR A 262 -5.78 -1.21 -0.55
CA TYR A 262 -4.90 -1.37 0.61
C TYR A 262 -3.53 -1.93 0.23
N ALA A 263 -3.48 -3.01 -0.56
CA ALA A 263 -2.24 -3.62 -1.02
C ALA A 263 -1.40 -2.63 -1.86
N ILE A 264 -2.06 -1.83 -2.71
CA ILE A 264 -1.41 -0.74 -3.47
C ILE A 264 -0.80 0.29 -2.52
N CYS A 265 -1.57 0.81 -1.55
CA CYS A 265 -1.08 1.79 -0.59
C CYS A 265 0.14 1.27 0.19
N LYS A 266 0.04 0.06 0.71
CA LYS A 266 1.10 -0.55 1.51
C LYS A 266 2.34 -0.84 0.68
N ALA A 267 2.16 -1.31 -0.56
CA ALA A 267 3.26 -1.50 -1.49
C ALA A 267 3.94 -0.18 -1.84
N ASP A 268 3.19 0.86 -2.20
CA ASP A 268 3.73 2.17 -2.58
C ASP A 268 4.64 2.77 -1.49
N LEU A 269 4.19 2.75 -0.23
CA LEU A 269 5.02 3.20 0.91
C LEU A 269 6.29 2.36 1.09
N LEU A 270 6.17 1.03 0.95
CA LEU A 270 7.31 0.14 1.03
C LEU A 270 8.33 0.42 -0.10
N LEU A 271 7.86 0.73 -1.31
CA LEU A 271 8.69 1.04 -2.47
C LEU A 271 9.35 2.43 -2.38
N LYS A 272 8.72 3.38 -1.69
CA LYS A 272 9.25 4.73 -1.42
C LYS A 272 10.34 4.75 -0.34
N GLY A 273 10.50 3.65 0.40
CA GLY A 273 11.52 3.51 1.44
C GLY A 273 11.01 3.87 2.84
N ASP A 274 9.73 4.22 2.97
CA ASP A 274 9.06 4.50 4.24
C ASP A 274 8.49 3.20 4.82
N GLY A 275 9.34 2.18 4.91
CA GLY A 275 8.92 0.83 5.25
C GLY A 275 8.29 0.70 6.64
N ASP A 276 8.69 1.55 7.59
CA ASP A 276 8.05 1.63 8.92
C ASP A 276 6.64 2.24 8.83
N ALA A 277 6.38 3.12 7.85
CA ALA A 277 5.04 3.66 7.60
C ALA A 277 4.13 2.61 6.95
N ALA A 278 4.66 1.70 6.12
CA ALA A 278 3.88 0.61 5.53
C ALA A 278 3.25 -0.31 6.61
N ASP A 279 3.92 -0.50 7.75
CA ASP A 279 3.39 -1.27 8.88
C ASP A 279 2.26 -0.53 9.64
N ASN A 280 2.11 0.78 9.42
CA ASN A 280 1.04 1.62 9.97
C ASN A 280 -0.17 1.76 9.01
N ILE A 281 -0.17 1.07 7.87
CA ILE A 281 -1.35 0.93 7.02
C ILE A 281 -2.04 -0.38 7.39
N VAL A 282 -3.32 -0.29 7.74
CA VAL A 282 -4.16 -1.43 8.13
C VAL A 282 -5.35 -1.52 7.19
N GLY A 283 -5.61 -2.69 6.62
CA GLY A 283 -6.70 -2.77 5.66
C GLY A 283 -7.09 -4.17 5.21
N GLY A 284 -8.00 -4.17 4.25
CA GLY A 284 -8.67 -5.35 3.73
C GLY A 284 -10.12 -5.51 4.22
N PRO A 285 -10.84 -6.53 3.74
CA PRO A 285 -12.31 -6.59 3.85
C PRO A 285 -12.86 -6.66 5.28
N ALA A 286 -12.01 -7.02 6.24
CA ALA A 286 -12.34 -7.08 7.66
C ALA A 286 -12.12 -5.75 8.41
N PHE A 287 -11.47 -4.76 7.80
CA PHE A 287 -10.99 -3.54 8.45
C PHE A 287 -11.79 -2.31 8.02
N SER A 288 -13.12 -2.37 8.13
CA SER A 288 -13.94 -1.18 7.96
C SER A 288 -13.64 -0.15 9.06
N THR A 289 -13.36 1.09 8.69
CA THR A 289 -13.15 2.21 9.63
C THR A 289 -14.32 2.41 10.58
N LEU A 290 -15.54 2.15 10.14
CA LEU A 290 -16.74 2.37 10.95
C LEU A 290 -16.93 1.27 11.98
N SER A 291 -16.84 -0.01 11.60
CA SER A 291 -17.13 -1.14 12.51
C SER A 291 -15.90 -1.83 13.09
N ASN A 292 -14.71 -1.59 12.55
CA ASN A 292 -13.45 -2.16 13.00
C ASN A 292 -12.33 -1.11 12.95
N ASP A 293 -12.39 -0.18 13.91
CA ASP A 293 -11.35 0.84 14.10
C ASP A 293 -9.99 0.19 14.40
N ALA A 294 -9.04 0.36 13.49
CA ALA A 294 -7.68 -0.15 13.63
C ALA A 294 -6.83 0.67 14.62
N PHE A 295 -7.24 1.91 14.91
CA PHE A 295 -6.44 2.89 15.64
C PHE A 295 -7.19 3.46 16.85
N ARG A 296 -7.93 2.62 17.58
CA ARG A 296 -8.84 3.02 18.69
C ARG A 296 -8.22 3.92 19.75
N SER A 297 -6.96 3.67 20.11
CA SER A 297 -6.23 4.37 21.17
C SER A 297 -5.22 5.40 20.66
N ARG A 298 -5.20 5.67 19.35
CA ARG A 298 -4.25 6.62 18.74
C ARG A 298 -4.92 7.97 18.54
N THR A 299 -4.13 9.01 18.74
CA THR A 299 -4.47 10.39 18.35
C THR A 299 -3.42 10.91 17.38
N PHE A 300 -3.82 11.83 16.51
CA PHE A 300 -3.03 12.31 15.39
C PHE A 300 -2.94 13.83 15.38
N ASP A 301 -1.82 14.36 14.88
CA ASP A 301 -1.60 15.80 14.77
C ASP A 301 -2.38 16.39 13.59
N PHE A 302 -2.39 15.66 12.47
CA PHE A 302 -3.04 16.08 11.24
C PHE A 302 -3.80 14.93 10.62
N MET A 303 -4.99 15.22 10.10
CA MET A 303 -5.86 14.21 9.53
C MET A 303 -6.57 14.76 8.29
N LEU A 304 -6.60 13.95 7.25
CA LEU A 304 -7.30 14.23 6.00
C LEU A 304 -7.86 12.93 5.45
N ALA A 305 -9.05 12.95 4.87
CA ALA A 305 -9.66 11.78 4.27
C ALA A 305 -10.61 12.17 3.15
N ASN A 306 -10.78 11.28 2.18
CA ASN A 306 -11.83 11.36 1.16
C ASN A 306 -12.69 10.08 1.22
N PRO A 307 -13.57 9.94 2.23
CA PRO A 307 -14.36 8.73 2.42
C PRO A 307 -15.38 8.51 1.28
N PRO A 308 -15.89 7.28 1.11
CA PRO A 308 -16.83 7.00 0.02
C PRO A 308 -18.15 7.76 0.18
N TYR A 309 -18.57 8.45 -0.89
CA TYR A 309 -19.84 9.19 -0.94
C TYR A 309 -21.03 8.27 -1.20
N GLY A 310 -22.14 8.50 -0.48
CA GLY A 310 -23.42 7.84 -0.74
C GLY A 310 -23.46 6.33 -0.52
N LYS A 311 -22.44 5.73 0.09
CA LYS A 311 -22.44 4.29 0.43
C LYS A 311 -23.26 4.03 1.70
N SER A 312 -24.08 2.99 1.62
CA SER A 312 -24.74 2.42 2.78
C SER A 312 -23.71 1.84 3.74
N TRP A 313 -23.85 2.13 5.03
CA TRP A 313 -23.05 1.54 6.12
C TRP A 313 -23.87 0.52 6.93
N LYS A 314 -24.95 -0.05 6.35
CA LYS A 314 -25.83 -1.00 7.04
C LYS A 314 -25.07 -2.21 7.60
N SER A 315 -24.10 -2.75 6.87
CA SER A 315 -23.26 -3.85 7.37
C SER A 315 -22.42 -3.45 8.59
N ASP A 316 -21.92 -2.21 8.62
CA ASP A 316 -21.17 -1.69 9.75
C ASP A 316 -22.06 -1.45 10.96
N LEU A 317 -23.26 -0.93 10.73
CA LEU A 317 -24.27 -0.80 11.76
C LEU A 317 -24.57 -2.16 12.40
N ASP A 318 -24.83 -3.19 11.59
CA ASP A 318 -25.15 -4.53 12.09
C ASP A 318 -23.99 -5.14 12.90
N ARG A 319 -22.74 -4.85 12.52
CA ARG A 319 -21.55 -5.25 13.31
C ARG A 319 -21.42 -4.47 14.62
N LEU A 320 -21.77 -3.19 14.64
CA LEU A 320 -21.67 -2.32 15.81
C LEU A 320 -22.80 -2.54 16.82
N SER A 321 -24.00 -2.92 16.36
CA SER A 321 -25.20 -3.06 17.21
C SER A 321 -25.69 -4.49 17.39
N GLY A 322 -25.16 -5.46 16.64
CA GLY A 322 -25.83 -6.76 16.46
C GLY A 322 -27.23 -6.55 15.86
N GLU A 323 -28.22 -7.26 16.39
CA GLU A 323 -29.63 -7.17 15.95
C GLU A 323 -30.36 -5.90 16.41
N GLY A 324 -29.75 -5.10 17.30
CA GLY A 324 -30.37 -3.97 17.98
C GLY A 324 -30.54 -2.69 17.15
N GLY A 325 -29.83 -2.61 16.01
CA GLY A 325 -29.79 -1.42 15.17
C GLY A 325 -29.25 -0.18 15.91
N LYS A 326 -29.59 1.02 15.41
CA LYS A 326 -28.92 2.27 15.83
C LYS A 326 -28.98 2.57 17.34
N LYS A 327 -30.03 2.14 18.03
CA LYS A 327 -30.24 2.44 19.45
C LYS A 327 -29.28 1.68 20.37
N ASP A 328 -28.69 0.61 19.85
CA ASP A 328 -27.83 -0.30 20.61
C ASP A 328 -26.34 -0.14 20.26
N VAL A 329 -26.01 0.80 19.37
CA VAL A 329 -24.63 1.22 19.15
C VAL A 329 -24.16 1.97 20.41
N ARG A 330 -23.02 1.53 20.97
CA ARG A 330 -22.38 2.12 22.16
C ARG A 330 -20.94 2.57 21.89
N ASP A 331 -20.54 2.62 20.62
CA ASP A 331 -19.19 3.06 20.25
C ASP A 331 -19.00 4.54 20.62
N PRO A 332 -17.99 4.88 21.46
CA PRO A 332 -17.79 6.24 21.96
C PRO A 332 -17.41 7.24 20.87
N ARG A 333 -17.09 6.79 19.65
CA ARG A 333 -16.89 7.68 18.50
C ARG A 333 -18.21 8.23 17.96
N PHE A 334 -19.33 7.53 18.19
CA PHE A 334 -20.63 7.83 17.60
C PHE A 334 -21.72 8.13 18.63
N VAL A 335 -21.53 7.74 19.89
CA VAL A 335 -22.38 8.12 21.02
C VAL A 335 -21.50 8.81 22.05
N ILE A 336 -21.71 10.11 22.23
CA ILE A 336 -20.84 10.99 23.01
C ILE A 336 -21.60 11.71 24.12
N GLU A 337 -20.87 12.26 25.09
CA GLU A 337 -21.41 13.27 25.98
C GLU A 337 -21.36 14.64 25.29
N HIS A 338 -22.50 15.32 25.16
CA HIS A 338 -22.55 16.65 24.57
C HIS A 338 -23.65 17.52 25.20
N ALA A 339 -23.31 18.74 25.61
CA ALA A 339 -24.26 19.72 26.14
C ALA A 339 -25.16 19.21 27.29
N GLY A 340 -24.65 18.30 28.12
CA GLY A 340 -25.38 17.68 29.24
C GLY A 340 -26.21 16.45 28.88
N ASP A 341 -26.20 16.02 27.61
CA ASP A 341 -26.72 14.73 27.18
C ASP A 341 -25.58 13.69 27.16
N PRO A 342 -25.57 12.70 28.07
CA PRO A 342 -24.52 11.67 28.15
C PRO A 342 -24.59 10.62 27.04
N GLU A 343 -25.68 10.57 26.26
CA GLU A 343 -25.89 9.60 25.17
C GLU A 343 -26.21 10.30 23.83
N TYR A 344 -25.62 11.48 23.61
CA TYR A 344 -25.82 12.23 22.38
C TYR A 344 -25.34 11.44 21.16
N SER A 345 -26.25 11.15 20.24
CA SER A 345 -25.99 10.27 19.09
C SER A 345 -25.61 11.05 17.83
N LEU A 346 -24.44 10.75 17.27
CA LEU A 346 -23.97 11.20 15.97
C LEU A 346 -24.37 10.23 14.83
N ILE A 347 -25.16 9.20 15.14
CA ILE A 347 -25.46 8.11 14.23
C ILE A 347 -26.38 8.57 13.09
N THR A 348 -25.90 8.44 11.86
CA THR A 348 -26.62 8.86 10.65
C THR A 348 -27.63 7.82 10.16
N ARG A 349 -28.31 8.11 9.04
CA ARG A 349 -29.09 7.10 8.30
C ARG A 349 -28.18 6.01 7.76
N SER A 350 -28.62 4.75 7.78
CA SER A 350 -27.81 3.62 7.28
C SER A 350 -27.47 3.74 5.80
N SER A 351 -28.24 4.51 5.03
CA SER A 351 -27.98 4.81 3.63
C SER A 351 -26.86 5.83 3.39
N ASP A 352 -26.34 6.50 4.43
CA ASP A 352 -25.31 7.52 4.30
C ASP A 352 -24.43 7.60 5.56
N GLY A 353 -23.21 7.07 5.47
CA GLY A 353 -22.25 7.01 6.57
C GLY A 353 -21.23 8.15 6.63
N GLN A 354 -21.30 9.15 5.75
CA GLN A 354 -20.21 10.12 5.57
C GLN A 354 -19.81 10.86 6.86
N MET A 355 -20.79 11.35 7.63
CA MET A 355 -20.50 12.07 8.88
C MET A 355 -19.92 11.18 9.97
N LEU A 356 -20.03 9.85 9.86
CA LEU A 356 -19.40 8.92 10.80
C LEU A 356 -17.88 8.85 10.59
N PHE A 357 -17.39 9.03 9.37
CA PHE A 357 -15.95 9.16 9.13
C PHE A 357 -15.41 10.45 9.78
N LEU A 358 -16.15 11.55 9.69
CA LEU A 358 -15.79 12.79 10.38
C LEU A 358 -15.80 12.62 11.90
N ALA A 359 -16.83 11.97 12.46
CA ALA A 359 -16.89 11.66 13.90
C ALA A 359 -15.71 10.76 14.34
N ASN A 360 -15.34 9.77 13.51
CA ASN A 360 -14.16 8.95 13.74
C ASN A 360 -12.87 9.79 13.76
N MET A 361 -12.68 10.72 12.82
CA MET A 361 -11.52 11.61 12.83
C MET A 361 -11.51 12.53 14.06
N LEU A 362 -12.64 13.14 14.41
CA LEU A 362 -12.76 13.99 15.60
C LEU A 362 -12.39 13.25 16.89
N SER A 363 -12.78 11.99 17.02
CA SER A 363 -12.41 11.16 18.19
C SER A 363 -10.91 10.88 18.34
N LYS A 364 -10.12 11.16 17.29
CA LYS A 364 -8.67 10.91 17.20
C LYS A 364 -7.86 12.20 17.10
N MET A 365 -8.50 13.36 17.24
CA MET A 365 -7.82 14.65 17.24
C MET A 365 -7.07 14.87 18.55
N LYS A 366 -5.87 15.45 18.49
CA LYS A 366 -5.07 15.84 19.67
C LYS A 366 -5.57 17.12 20.34
#